data_AF-A0A3D0TPL9-F1
#
_entry.id   AF-A0A3D0TPL9-F1
#
_cell.length_a   1.000
_cell.length_b   1.000
_cell.length_c   1.000
_cell.angle_alpha   90.00
_cell.angle_beta   90.00
_cell.angle_gamma   90.00
#
_symmetry.space_group_name_H-M   'P 1'
#
loop_
_entity.id
_entity.type
_entity.pdbx_description
1 polymer ?
#
loop_
_entity_poly.entity_id
_entity_poly.type
_entity_poly.pdbx_seq_one_letter_code
_entity_poly.pdbx_strand_id
1 'polypeptide(L)'
;MYDTNRLVMIVHAIDTEGPLHEPTAATFERLAHLFGVTGLPKTKATLGLLKEKKIPLGGKEEQVAQLLGTHSLDYKKNWQEVDEMLGRIMDTKFRNAFPDSYGGGWVYNWHCLDHVGFKTNERFRDLGYHNIFDHYRAALNTDKRCPDALHYHFHYISTYREAHRCATSFLNSAPEFLEVLCRRIIERQWFPKAARAGFQTERPDSNFFLEQWIPYDLSNMAQDDNRALEGLTDFRKGRSGNWRKAPADWSVYHPSHDDYQTPGQCRRWIGRALNPLNRVGALTRREVEKAFRRADKGLPTLLGVAGHDFRDLGREVDYVRSLLREVAPAYPRVKFKYAEEVEAFRRATGAPERIKDPLKLEVKLNRAPEGDVPNLDIIARRGRVFGPQPFLAIETKSGRFIHDNLDFGEKDGLWHYAFHSDTLPLKDIRRIGVAANDAYATQSLTVLDVA
;
A
#
# COMPACT_ATOMS: atom_id res chain seq x y z
N MET A 1 13.41 22.68 25.19
CA MET A 1 13.41 21.70 24.08
C MET A 1 12.33 20.67 24.39
N TYR A 2 11.30 20.56 23.55
CA TYR A 2 10.30 19.50 23.72
C TYR A 2 10.98 18.16 23.52
N ASP A 3 10.69 17.19 24.40
CA ASP A 3 11.19 15.83 24.24
C ASP A 3 10.53 15.20 23.02
N THR A 4 11.22 15.26 21.88
CA THR A 4 10.76 14.68 20.62
C THR A 4 10.74 13.16 20.65
N ASN A 5 11.32 12.50 21.66
CA ASN A 5 11.52 11.05 21.66
C ASN A 5 10.26 10.27 22.08
N ARG A 6 9.26 10.92 22.68
CA ARG A 6 8.00 10.30 23.11
C ARG A 6 6.86 10.64 22.14
N LEU A 7 6.90 10.03 20.96
CA LEU A 7 5.98 10.32 19.85
C LEU A 7 5.42 9.04 19.23
N VAL A 8 4.11 9.01 19.01
CA VAL A 8 3.43 8.02 18.17
C VAL A 8 3.12 8.64 16.80
N MET A 9 3.71 8.11 15.73
CA MET A 9 3.35 8.47 14.36
C MET A 9 2.13 7.63 13.94
N ILE A 10 1.02 8.28 13.62
CA ILE A 10 -0.22 7.62 13.19
C ILE A 10 -0.34 7.74 11.68
N VAL A 11 -0.37 6.61 10.99
CA VAL A 11 -0.40 6.53 9.52
C VAL A 11 -1.68 5.83 9.08
N HIS A 12 -2.58 6.52 8.38
CA HIS A 12 -3.76 5.90 7.79
C HIS A 12 -3.45 5.49 6.34
N ALA A 13 -3.11 4.22 6.14
CA ALA A 13 -2.85 3.61 4.83
C ALA A 13 -4.13 2.99 4.27
N ILE A 14 -4.55 3.49 3.11
CA ILE A 14 -5.82 3.12 2.49
C ILE A 14 -5.53 2.30 1.24
N ASP A 15 -6.03 1.05 1.24
CA ASP A 15 -6.09 0.22 0.05
C ASP A 15 -7.13 0.88 -0.88
N THR A 16 -6.61 1.58 -1.90
CA THR A 16 -7.39 2.48 -2.76
C THR A 16 -7.71 1.75 -4.04
N GLU A 17 -8.92 1.21 -4.12
CA GLU A 17 -9.37 0.29 -5.17
C GLU A 17 -10.49 0.87 -6.03
N GLY A 18 -11.01 2.05 -5.69
CA GLY A 18 -12.22 2.60 -6.29
C GLY A 18 -13.49 1.86 -5.86
N PRO A 19 -14.61 2.12 -6.55
CA PRO A 19 -15.90 1.57 -6.19
C PRO A 19 -15.95 0.04 -6.17
N LEU A 20 -16.80 -0.51 -5.29
CA LEU A 20 -17.04 -1.95 -5.18
C LEU A 20 -18.54 -2.26 -5.14
N HIS A 21 -19.00 -3.04 -6.11
CA HIS A 21 -20.34 -3.60 -6.10
C HIS A 21 -20.35 -5.06 -5.62
N GLU A 22 -21.04 -5.36 -4.52
CA GLU A 22 -21.30 -6.74 -4.07
C GLU A 22 -22.80 -7.07 -4.19
N PRO A 23 -23.21 -7.93 -5.16
CA PRO A 23 -24.58 -8.41 -5.22
C PRO A 23 -24.93 -9.27 -4.00
N THR A 24 -26.20 -9.25 -3.58
CA THR A 24 -26.69 -10.07 -2.46
C THR A 24 -26.29 -11.55 -2.61
N ALA A 25 -26.42 -12.12 -3.81
CA ALA A 25 -26.08 -13.51 -4.07
C ALA A 25 -24.62 -13.85 -3.72
N ALA A 26 -23.71 -12.93 -3.99
CA ALA A 26 -22.30 -13.09 -3.66
C ALA A 26 -22.00 -12.97 -2.16
N THR A 27 -22.74 -12.13 -1.43
CA THR A 27 -22.64 -12.12 0.04
C THR A 27 -22.99 -13.49 0.61
N PHE A 28 -24.00 -14.17 0.05
CA PHE A 28 -24.35 -15.55 0.42
C PHE A 28 -23.27 -16.56 0.02
N GLU A 29 -22.62 -16.41 -1.13
CA GLU A 29 -21.47 -17.25 -1.52
C GLU A 29 -20.32 -17.10 -0.52
N ARG A 30 -20.05 -15.86 -0.08
CA ARG A 30 -19.05 -15.57 0.96
C ARG A 30 -19.43 -16.18 2.30
N LEU A 31 -20.70 -16.10 2.71
CA LEU A 31 -21.21 -16.75 3.93
C LEU A 31 -21.09 -18.28 3.86
N ALA A 32 -21.40 -18.88 2.71
CA ALA A 32 -21.25 -20.31 2.49
C ALA A 32 -19.77 -20.73 2.59
N HIS A 33 -18.87 -20.00 1.94
CA HIS A 33 -17.45 -20.31 1.94
C HIS A 33 -16.79 -20.12 3.32
N LEU A 34 -17.07 -19.00 4.00
CA LEU A 34 -16.40 -18.67 5.26
C LEU A 34 -17.00 -19.42 6.46
N PHE A 35 -18.31 -19.61 6.48
CA PHE A 35 -19.03 -20.10 7.65
C PHE A 35 -19.84 -21.36 7.40
N GLY A 36 -19.91 -21.86 6.16
CA GLY A 36 -20.75 -23.01 5.81
C GLY A 36 -22.25 -22.70 5.85
N VAL A 37 -22.64 -21.42 5.76
CA VAL A 37 -24.05 -21.02 5.79
C VAL A 37 -24.66 -21.23 4.40
N THR A 38 -25.43 -22.29 4.25
CA THR A 38 -26.07 -22.71 2.98
C THR A 38 -27.59 -22.90 3.15
N GLY A 39 -28.32 -22.98 2.04
CA GLY A 39 -29.75 -23.34 2.05
C GLY A 39 -30.71 -22.23 2.51
N LEU A 40 -30.22 -21.02 2.74
CA LEU A 40 -31.06 -19.87 3.10
C LEU A 40 -31.51 -19.09 1.85
N PRO A 41 -32.72 -18.49 1.86
CA PRO A 41 -33.15 -17.59 0.80
C PRO A 41 -32.18 -16.42 0.64
N LYS A 42 -31.67 -16.19 -0.58
CA LYS A 42 -30.66 -15.17 -0.88
C LYS A 42 -31.26 -13.75 -0.97
N THR A 43 -31.82 -13.25 0.12
CA THR A 43 -32.54 -11.95 0.17
C THR A 43 -31.94 -10.98 1.18
N LYS A 44 -32.19 -9.68 1.01
CA LYS A 44 -31.81 -8.64 1.99
C LYS A 44 -32.46 -8.87 3.36
N ALA A 45 -33.71 -9.35 3.39
CA ALA A 45 -34.41 -9.68 4.63
C ALA A 45 -33.68 -10.78 5.42
N THR A 46 -33.26 -11.84 4.73
CA THR A 46 -32.45 -12.90 5.33
C THR A 46 -31.11 -12.38 5.87
N LEU A 47 -30.42 -11.50 5.13
CA LEU A 47 -29.18 -10.87 5.63
C LEU A 47 -29.43 -10.04 6.89
N GLY A 48 -30.57 -9.33 6.96
CA GLY A 48 -30.99 -8.60 8.16
C GLY A 48 -31.16 -9.53 9.37
N LEU A 49 -31.85 -10.66 9.20
CA LEU A 49 -32.01 -11.65 10.27
C LEU A 49 -30.69 -12.28 10.71
N LEU A 50 -29.79 -12.59 9.78
CA LEU A 50 -28.45 -13.09 10.09
C LEU A 50 -27.64 -12.05 10.88
N LYS A 51 -27.71 -10.79 10.49
CA LYS A 51 -27.05 -9.67 11.16
C LYS A 51 -27.59 -9.43 12.58
N GLU A 52 -28.89 -9.62 12.78
CA GLU A 52 -29.55 -9.53 14.08
C GLU A 52 -29.44 -10.82 14.92
N LYS A 53 -28.71 -11.83 14.43
CA LYS A 53 -28.51 -13.13 15.11
C LYS A 53 -29.80 -13.90 15.36
N LYS A 54 -30.84 -13.65 14.53
CA LYS A 54 -32.16 -14.28 14.64
C LYS A 54 -32.25 -15.66 13.96
N ILE A 55 -31.25 -16.02 13.16
CA ILE A 55 -31.15 -17.34 12.53
C ILE A 55 -30.08 -18.14 13.30
N PRO A 56 -30.40 -19.31 13.85
CA PRO A 56 -29.42 -20.19 14.49
C PRO A 56 -28.40 -20.72 13.47
N LEU A 57 -27.11 -20.55 13.77
CA LEU A 57 -25.97 -20.95 12.95
C LEU A 57 -24.99 -21.87 13.72
N GLY A 58 -25.40 -22.38 14.87
CA GLY A 58 -24.63 -23.34 15.66
C GLY A 58 -23.37 -22.73 16.27
N GLY A 59 -23.47 -21.51 16.82
CA GLY A 59 -22.36 -20.81 17.49
C GLY A 59 -21.57 -19.85 16.60
N LYS A 60 -21.97 -19.68 15.33
CA LYS A 60 -21.32 -18.77 14.36
C LYS A 60 -22.02 -17.42 14.23
N GLU A 61 -23.09 -17.18 14.99
CA GLU A 61 -23.97 -16.03 14.89
C GLU A 61 -23.21 -14.71 15.09
N GLU A 62 -22.30 -14.66 16.06
CA GLU A 62 -21.48 -13.46 16.33
C GLU A 62 -20.55 -13.14 15.15
N GLN A 63 -19.84 -14.14 14.63
CA GLN A 63 -18.89 -13.97 13.53
C GLN A 63 -19.60 -13.58 12.23
N VAL A 64 -20.77 -14.15 11.98
CA VAL A 64 -21.61 -13.81 10.83
C VAL A 64 -22.18 -12.40 10.98
N ALA A 65 -22.70 -12.03 12.14
CA ALA A 65 -23.19 -10.69 12.39
C ALA A 65 -22.09 -9.63 12.24
N GLN A 66 -20.87 -9.94 12.68
CA GLN A 66 -19.70 -9.08 12.50
C GLN A 66 -19.35 -8.92 11.01
N LEU A 67 -19.33 -10.01 10.22
CA LEU A 67 -19.10 -9.94 8.76
C LEU A 67 -20.18 -9.09 8.06
N LEU A 68 -21.42 -9.20 8.51
CA LEU A 68 -22.58 -8.48 7.96
C LEU A 68 -22.80 -7.09 8.59
N GLY A 69 -21.85 -6.62 9.40
CA GLY A 69 -21.90 -5.29 9.99
C GLY A 69 -22.12 -4.20 8.94
N THR A 70 -22.79 -3.09 9.30
CA THR A 70 -23.08 -1.98 8.37
C THR A 70 -21.84 -1.51 7.63
N HIS A 71 -20.71 -1.36 8.34
CA HIS A 71 -19.42 -0.98 7.78
C HIS A 71 -18.85 -1.98 6.75
N SER A 72 -19.27 -3.25 6.81
CA SER A 72 -18.79 -4.35 5.96
C SER A 72 -19.70 -4.67 4.78
N LEU A 73 -20.87 -4.04 4.65
CA LEU A 73 -21.82 -4.28 3.54
C LEU A 73 -22.24 -3.01 2.80
N ASP A 74 -22.08 -1.83 3.39
CA ASP A 74 -22.43 -0.56 2.76
C ASP A 74 -21.27 0.01 1.92
N TYR A 75 -20.84 -0.82 0.96
CA TYR A 75 -19.79 -0.44 0.04
C TYR A 75 -20.22 0.74 -0.83
N LYS A 76 -19.27 1.61 -1.16
CA LYS A 76 -19.43 2.69 -2.14
C LYS A 76 -19.37 2.08 -3.53
N LYS A 77 -20.48 2.08 -4.26
CA LYS A 77 -20.69 1.24 -5.47
C LYS A 77 -20.41 1.97 -6.77
N ASN A 78 -20.21 3.28 -6.72
CA ASN A 78 -19.89 4.13 -7.85
C ASN A 78 -19.01 5.30 -7.39
N TRP A 79 -18.43 6.02 -8.34
CA TRP A 79 -17.56 7.16 -8.05
C TRP A 79 -18.27 8.31 -7.32
N GLN A 80 -19.55 8.56 -7.61
CA GLN A 80 -20.31 9.59 -6.90
C GLN A 80 -20.35 9.32 -5.38
N GLU A 81 -20.62 8.08 -4.96
CA GLU A 81 -20.62 7.71 -3.55
C GLU A 81 -19.23 7.85 -2.91
N VAL A 82 -18.16 7.50 -3.64
CA VAL A 82 -16.77 7.72 -3.21
C VAL A 82 -16.49 9.22 -3.05
N ASP A 83 -16.87 10.03 -4.03
CA ASP A 83 -16.66 11.48 -4.04
C ASP A 83 -17.44 12.20 -2.94
N GLU A 84 -18.66 11.78 -2.65
CA GLU A 84 -19.44 12.26 -1.51
C GLU A 84 -18.74 11.96 -0.17
N MET A 85 -18.10 10.79 -0.06
CA MET A 85 -17.26 10.49 1.09
C MET A 85 -16.01 11.37 1.11
N LEU A 86 -15.26 11.47 0.01
CA LEU A 86 -14.04 12.28 -0.09
C LEU A 86 -14.31 13.75 0.26
N GLY A 87 -15.38 14.34 -0.29
CA GLY A 87 -15.79 15.71 -0.01
C GLY A 87 -16.08 15.96 1.47
N ARG A 88 -16.54 14.95 2.21
CA ARG A 88 -16.71 15.03 3.67
C ARG A 88 -15.42 14.80 4.43
N ILE A 89 -14.66 13.74 4.13
CA ILE A 89 -13.54 13.30 4.97
C ILE A 89 -12.26 14.10 4.72
N MET A 90 -12.13 14.72 3.55
CA MET A 90 -11.02 15.59 3.19
C MET A 90 -11.26 17.04 3.58
N ASP A 91 -12.48 17.42 3.96
CA ASP A 91 -12.81 18.76 4.43
C ASP A 91 -12.03 19.13 5.70
N THR A 92 -11.66 20.41 5.81
CA THR A 92 -10.87 20.94 6.92
C THR A 92 -11.56 20.73 8.27
N LYS A 93 -12.90 20.90 8.34
CA LYS A 93 -13.67 20.69 9.57
C LYS A 93 -13.60 19.24 10.02
N PHE A 94 -13.72 18.29 9.07
CA PHE A 94 -13.63 16.87 9.40
C PHE A 94 -12.20 16.51 9.85
N ARG A 95 -11.17 16.93 9.12
CA ARG A 95 -9.76 16.66 9.47
C ARG A 95 -9.38 17.20 10.84
N ASN A 96 -9.88 18.39 11.20
CA ASN A 96 -9.54 19.08 12.43
C ASN A 96 -10.52 18.80 13.59
N ALA A 97 -11.46 17.86 13.44
CA ALA A 97 -12.42 17.52 14.51
C ALA A 97 -11.76 16.91 15.76
N PHE A 98 -10.57 16.31 15.61
CA PHE A 98 -9.72 15.89 16.72
C PHE A 98 -8.25 16.05 16.29
N PRO A 99 -7.68 17.25 16.46
CA PRO A 99 -6.31 17.54 16.04
C PRO A 99 -5.29 16.69 16.79
N ASP A 100 -4.13 16.51 16.19
CA ASP A 100 -3.01 15.87 16.85
C ASP A 100 -2.35 16.78 17.89
N SER A 101 -1.28 16.29 18.51
CA SER A 101 -0.56 17.02 19.56
C SER A 101 0.12 18.33 19.11
N TYR A 102 0.18 18.57 17.80
CA TYR A 102 0.77 19.74 17.16
C TYR A 102 -0.28 20.63 16.47
N GLY A 103 -1.57 20.31 16.64
CA GLY A 103 -2.68 21.02 16.00
C GLY A 103 -2.94 20.60 14.54
N GLY A 104 -2.29 19.53 14.07
CA GLY A 104 -2.48 18.99 12.73
C GLY A 104 -3.77 18.18 12.59
N GLY A 105 -4.42 18.28 11.43
CA GLY A 105 -5.58 17.48 11.07
C GLY A 105 -5.21 16.07 10.60
N TRP A 106 -6.22 15.22 10.42
CA TRP A 106 -6.04 13.87 9.89
C TRP A 106 -5.34 13.87 8.52
N VAL A 107 -4.44 12.89 8.29
CA VAL A 107 -3.68 12.69 7.04
C VAL A 107 -4.00 11.31 6.46
N TYR A 108 -4.23 11.24 5.15
CA TYR A 108 -4.52 10.01 4.43
C TYR A 108 -3.35 9.62 3.52
N ASN A 109 -3.06 8.32 3.45
CA ASN A 109 -2.05 7.75 2.56
C ASN A 109 -2.78 6.80 1.61
N TRP A 110 -2.93 7.21 0.35
CA TRP A 110 -3.75 6.52 -0.65
C TRP A 110 -2.87 5.54 -1.44
N HIS A 111 -2.93 4.25 -1.12
CA HIS A 111 -2.21 3.22 -1.84
C HIS A 111 -3.06 2.78 -3.05
N CYS A 112 -2.77 3.34 -4.22
CA CYS A 112 -3.56 3.12 -5.42
C CYS A 112 -3.10 1.88 -6.18
N LEU A 113 -4.06 1.03 -6.56
CA LEU A 113 -3.84 -0.01 -7.57
C LEU A 113 -4.47 0.37 -8.91
N ASP A 114 -4.03 -0.30 -9.97
CA ASP A 114 -4.70 -0.30 -11.27
C ASP A 114 -5.36 -1.68 -11.47
N HIS A 115 -6.65 -1.72 -11.80
CA HIS A 115 -7.34 -2.98 -12.08
C HIS A 115 -7.09 -3.41 -13.52
N VAL A 116 -6.05 -4.20 -13.73
CA VAL A 116 -5.59 -4.61 -15.08
C VAL A 116 -5.36 -6.11 -15.18
N GLY A 117 -5.36 -6.63 -16.41
CA GLY A 117 -5.11 -8.06 -16.69
C GLY A 117 -6.29 -9.00 -16.41
N PHE A 118 -7.50 -8.46 -16.19
CA PHE A 118 -8.71 -9.25 -15.93
C PHE A 118 -9.49 -9.60 -17.21
N LYS A 119 -10.11 -10.78 -17.21
CA LYS A 119 -11.00 -11.29 -18.27
C LYS A 119 -12.48 -10.98 -18.01
N THR A 120 -12.87 -10.86 -16.74
CA THR A 120 -14.24 -10.60 -16.32
C THR A 120 -14.29 -9.60 -15.17
N ASN A 121 -15.45 -8.96 -14.99
CA ASN A 121 -15.65 -7.87 -14.02
C ASN A 121 -17.02 -7.92 -13.35
N GLU A 122 -17.27 -8.94 -12.55
CA GLU A 122 -18.56 -9.21 -11.90
C GLU A 122 -18.91 -8.20 -10.79
N ARG A 123 -17.95 -7.35 -10.40
CA ARG A 123 -18.07 -6.37 -9.30
C ARG A 123 -18.00 -4.93 -9.78
N PHE A 124 -18.01 -4.73 -11.10
CA PHE A 124 -17.93 -3.42 -11.73
C PHE A 124 -16.74 -2.60 -11.20
N ARG A 125 -15.59 -3.25 -11.01
CA ARG A 125 -14.32 -2.58 -10.72
C ARG A 125 -14.00 -1.63 -11.85
N ASP A 126 -13.38 -0.51 -11.55
CA ASP A 126 -12.94 0.43 -12.57
C ASP A 126 -11.66 -0.08 -13.24
N LEU A 127 -11.82 -0.85 -14.32
CA LEU A 127 -10.73 -1.50 -15.04
C LEU A 127 -9.96 -0.51 -15.91
N GLY A 128 -8.65 -0.56 -15.85
CA GLY A 128 -7.77 0.23 -16.70
C GLY A 128 -6.52 0.71 -16.01
N TYR A 129 -5.60 1.21 -16.82
CA TYR A 129 -4.42 1.90 -16.32
C TYR A 129 -4.80 3.28 -15.83
N HIS A 130 -4.31 3.62 -14.65
CA HIS A 130 -4.36 4.94 -14.06
C HIS A 130 -5.72 5.46 -13.58
N ASN A 131 -6.83 4.78 -13.87
CA ASN A 131 -8.17 5.24 -13.48
C ASN A 131 -8.25 5.63 -12.00
N ILE A 132 -7.88 4.72 -11.09
CA ILE A 132 -7.94 4.96 -9.65
C ILE A 132 -6.96 6.08 -9.26
N PHE A 133 -5.69 5.96 -9.62
CA PHE A 133 -4.69 6.94 -9.22
C PHE A 133 -4.94 8.34 -9.75
N ASP A 134 -5.40 8.48 -11.00
CA ASP A 134 -5.67 9.80 -11.57
C ASP A 134 -6.88 10.45 -10.88
N HIS A 135 -7.88 9.66 -10.48
CA HIS A 135 -9.00 10.13 -9.65
C HIS A 135 -8.51 10.70 -8.32
N TYR A 136 -7.71 9.94 -7.57
CA TYR A 136 -7.18 10.40 -6.28
C TYR A 136 -6.15 11.51 -6.41
N ARG A 137 -5.33 11.51 -7.47
CA ARG A 137 -4.42 12.62 -7.78
C ARG A 137 -5.18 13.90 -8.06
N ALA A 138 -6.30 13.83 -8.78
CA ALA A 138 -7.17 14.97 -9.00
C ALA A 138 -7.75 15.48 -7.68
N ALA A 139 -8.24 14.58 -6.82
CA ALA A 139 -8.76 14.94 -5.49
C ALA A 139 -7.70 15.64 -4.62
N LEU A 140 -6.47 15.12 -4.57
CA LEU A 140 -5.36 15.72 -3.82
C LEU A 140 -4.98 17.11 -4.34
N ASN A 141 -5.01 17.30 -5.67
CA ASN A 141 -4.65 18.57 -6.31
C ASN A 141 -5.70 19.68 -6.12
N THR A 142 -6.88 19.38 -5.57
CA THR A 142 -7.88 20.40 -5.24
C THR A 142 -7.42 21.36 -4.14
N ASP A 143 -6.55 20.90 -3.24
CA ASP A 143 -5.88 21.72 -2.22
C ASP A 143 -4.37 21.60 -2.32
N LYS A 144 -3.69 22.70 -2.67
CA LYS A 144 -2.21 22.75 -2.77
C LYS A 144 -1.50 22.49 -1.44
N ARG A 145 -2.21 22.55 -0.32
CA ARG A 145 -1.69 22.26 1.03
C ARG A 145 -2.15 20.90 1.55
N CYS A 146 -2.75 20.07 0.70
CA CYS A 146 -3.16 18.72 1.08
C CYS A 146 -1.96 17.96 1.65
N PRO A 147 -2.04 17.45 2.89
CA PRO A 147 -0.94 16.72 3.52
C PRO A 147 -0.86 15.25 3.07
N ASP A 148 -1.83 14.79 2.27
CA ASP A 148 -1.95 13.41 1.84
C ASP A 148 -0.95 13.07 0.73
N ALA A 149 -0.70 11.77 0.54
CA ALA A 149 0.16 11.26 -0.53
C ALA A 149 -0.44 10.04 -1.23
N LEU A 150 0.00 9.82 -2.47
CA LEU A 150 -0.27 8.60 -3.23
C LEU A 150 0.90 7.63 -3.10
N HIS A 151 0.60 6.35 -2.89
CA HIS A 151 1.56 5.26 -2.70
C HIS A 151 1.18 4.03 -3.51
N TYR A 152 2.02 3.01 -3.47
CA TYR A 152 1.85 1.80 -4.28
C TYR A 152 0.96 0.78 -3.59
N HIS A 153 -0.01 0.27 -4.36
CA HIS A 153 -0.76 -0.92 -4.05
C HIS A 153 -0.87 -1.80 -5.29
N PHE A 154 -0.87 -3.11 -5.09
CA PHE A 154 -1.14 -4.03 -6.18
C PHE A 154 -1.81 -5.30 -5.67
N HIS A 155 -2.85 -5.74 -6.39
CA HIS A 155 -3.54 -6.98 -6.13
C HIS A 155 -3.01 -8.07 -7.04
N TYR A 156 -2.60 -9.19 -6.46
CA TYR A 156 -2.08 -10.29 -7.24
C TYR A 156 -3.22 -10.96 -8.00
N ILE A 157 -3.02 -11.18 -9.29
CA ILE A 157 -4.05 -11.59 -10.22
C ILE A 157 -4.27 -13.10 -10.10
N SER A 158 -5.52 -13.51 -9.89
CA SER A 158 -5.89 -14.93 -9.85
C SER A 158 -5.61 -15.62 -11.18
N THR A 159 -5.33 -16.92 -11.15
CA THR A 159 -5.17 -17.75 -12.35
C THR A 159 -6.39 -17.68 -13.28
N TYR A 160 -7.57 -17.42 -12.72
CA TYR A 160 -8.82 -17.25 -13.45
C TYR A 160 -8.98 -15.85 -14.07
N ARG A 161 -8.23 -14.85 -13.57
CA ARG A 161 -8.27 -13.45 -14.03
C ARG A 161 -9.65 -12.81 -13.92
N GLU A 162 -10.42 -13.16 -12.90
CA GLU A 162 -11.68 -12.47 -12.56
C GLU A 162 -11.37 -11.30 -11.62
N ALA A 163 -11.86 -10.09 -11.91
CA ALA A 163 -11.51 -8.86 -11.16
C ALA A 163 -11.93 -8.85 -9.68
N HIS A 164 -12.78 -9.81 -9.28
CA HIS A 164 -13.25 -9.95 -7.91
C HIS A 164 -12.42 -10.93 -7.07
N ARG A 165 -11.46 -11.63 -7.70
CA ARG A 165 -10.63 -12.63 -7.04
C ARG A 165 -9.20 -12.14 -6.93
N CYS A 166 -8.58 -12.54 -5.82
CA CYS A 166 -7.19 -12.28 -5.53
C CYS A 166 -6.36 -13.55 -5.53
N ALA A 167 -5.04 -13.37 -5.60
CA ALA A 167 -4.06 -14.44 -5.52
C ALA A 167 -2.99 -14.10 -4.47
N THR A 168 -2.05 -15.03 -4.33
CA THR A 168 -0.88 -14.87 -3.46
C THR A 168 0.46 -14.95 -4.19
N SER A 169 0.46 -15.22 -5.50
CA SER A 169 1.67 -15.23 -6.34
C SER A 169 1.83 -13.88 -7.03
N PHE A 170 2.87 -13.15 -6.66
CA PHE A 170 3.19 -11.85 -7.22
C PHE A 170 3.79 -11.99 -8.62
N LEU A 171 4.76 -12.90 -8.80
CA LEU A 171 5.42 -13.11 -10.09
C LEU A 171 4.49 -13.58 -11.20
N ASN A 172 3.40 -14.29 -10.87
CA ASN A 172 2.38 -14.64 -11.87
C ASN A 172 1.65 -13.43 -12.46
N SER A 173 1.81 -12.24 -11.85
CA SER A 173 1.24 -10.97 -12.27
C SER A 173 2.31 -9.99 -12.79
N ALA A 174 3.53 -10.48 -13.06
CA ALA A 174 4.67 -9.65 -13.47
C ALA A 174 4.41 -8.78 -14.69
N PRO A 175 3.81 -9.30 -15.79
CA PRO A 175 3.50 -8.46 -16.94
C PRO A 175 2.66 -7.23 -16.55
N GLU A 176 1.66 -7.42 -15.68
CA GLU A 176 0.73 -6.37 -15.31
C GLU A 176 1.34 -5.34 -14.35
N PHE A 177 1.98 -5.77 -13.26
CA PHE A 177 2.53 -4.79 -12.31
C PHE A 177 3.73 -4.03 -12.89
N LEU A 178 4.54 -4.66 -13.74
CA LEU A 178 5.64 -3.99 -14.42
C LEU A 178 5.12 -2.95 -15.42
N GLU A 179 4.09 -3.29 -16.20
CA GLU A 179 3.46 -2.33 -17.11
C GLU A 179 2.85 -1.14 -16.35
N VAL A 180 2.16 -1.39 -15.23
CA VAL A 180 1.63 -0.31 -14.36
C VAL A 180 2.74 0.65 -13.93
N LEU A 181 3.88 0.13 -13.44
CA LEU A 181 5.00 0.97 -13.01
C LEU A 181 5.66 1.70 -14.18
N CYS A 182 5.86 1.05 -15.32
CA CYS A 182 6.39 1.68 -16.52
C CYS A 182 5.52 2.85 -16.97
N ARG A 183 4.20 2.65 -17.04
CA ARG A 183 3.24 3.70 -17.39
C ARG A 183 3.24 4.83 -16.36
N ARG A 184 3.29 4.52 -15.06
CA ARG A 184 3.39 5.53 -13.99
C ARG A 184 4.61 6.44 -14.15
N ILE A 185 5.77 5.86 -14.45
CA ILE A 185 7.00 6.63 -14.66
C ILE A 185 6.87 7.49 -15.92
N ILE A 186 6.52 6.87 -17.05
CA ILE A 186 6.58 7.51 -18.37
C ILE A 186 5.44 8.53 -18.56
N GLU A 187 4.23 8.18 -18.13
CA GLU A 187 3.03 8.98 -18.40
C GLU A 187 2.61 9.88 -17.24
N ARG A 188 3.09 9.61 -16.02
CA ARG A 188 2.69 10.34 -14.80
C ARG A 188 3.86 10.92 -14.02
N GLN A 189 5.09 10.65 -14.45
CA GLN A 189 6.33 11.08 -13.77
C GLN A 189 6.29 10.76 -12.27
N TRP A 190 5.77 9.57 -11.94
CA TRP A 190 5.60 9.11 -10.58
C TRP A 190 6.25 7.74 -10.40
N PHE A 191 6.91 7.55 -9.27
CA PHE A 191 7.54 6.28 -8.88
C PHE A 191 7.29 6.02 -7.39
N PRO A 192 7.01 4.76 -6.98
CA PRO A 192 6.56 4.47 -5.64
C PRO A 192 7.66 4.66 -4.60
N LYS A 193 7.29 5.19 -3.44
CA LYS A 193 8.18 5.40 -2.27
C LYS A 193 7.81 4.50 -1.11
N ALA A 194 6.52 4.23 -0.95
CA ALA A 194 5.99 3.30 0.01
C ALA A 194 5.03 2.34 -0.69
N ALA A 195 4.91 1.14 -0.13
CA ALA A 195 4.04 0.10 -0.61
C ALA A 195 3.12 -0.41 0.50
N ARG A 196 2.00 -0.96 0.06
CA ARG A 196 1.17 -1.81 0.89
C ARG A 196 0.70 -3.00 0.07
N ALA A 197 0.87 -4.19 0.59
CA ALA A 197 0.57 -5.43 -0.09
C ALA A 197 -0.94 -5.64 -0.19
N GLY A 198 -1.41 -5.98 -1.39
CA GLY A 198 -2.78 -6.44 -1.62
C GLY A 198 -3.16 -7.57 -0.68
N PHE A 199 -4.31 -7.45 0.00
CA PHE A 199 -4.77 -8.42 1.01
C PHE A 199 -3.72 -8.73 2.10
N GLN A 200 -2.82 -7.77 2.35
CA GLN A 200 -1.70 -7.89 3.28
C GLN A 200 -0.86 -9.16 3.01
N THR A 201 -0.79 -9.58 1.75
CA THR A 201 -0.15 -10.83 1.36
C THR A 201 1.25 -10.54 0.83
N GLU A 202 2.27 -10.85 1.62
CA GLU A 202 3.64 -10.96 1.12
C GLU A 202 4.08 -12.41 1.01
N ARG A 203 4.94 -12.66 0.05
CA ARG A 203 5.57 -13.94 -0.26
C ARG A 203 7.03 -13.67 -0.67
N PRO A 204 7.90 -14.71 -0.78
CA PRO A 204 9.29 -14.49 -1.14
C PRO A 204 9.46 -13.66 -2.41
N ASP A 205 8.61 -13.89 -3.40
CA ASP A 205 8.63 -13.17 -4.68
C ASP A 205 8.31 -11.66 -4.55
N SER A 206 7.23 -11.30 -3.85
CA SER A 206 6.93 -9.89 -3.58
C SER A 206 7.99 -9.25 -2.67
N ASN A 207 8.53 -9.99 -1.70
CA ASN A 207 9.60 -9.52 -0.82
C ASN A 207 10.85 -9.11 -1.63
N PHE A 208 11.28 -9.97 -2.57
CA PHE A 208 12.42 -9.69 -3.45
C PHE A 208 12.16 -8.53 -4.40
N PHE A 209 10.94 -8.40 -4.92
CA PHE A 209 10.59 -7.26 -5.76
C PHE A 209 10.68 -5.94 -4.99
N LEU A 210 10.03 -5.85 -3.82
CA LEU A 210 10.00 -4.61 -3.04
C LEU A 210 11.40 -4.18 -2.59
N GLU A 211 12.26 -5.14 -2.23
CA GLU A 211 13.65 -4.91 -1.83
C GLU A 211 14.52 -4.23 -2.91
N GLN A 212 14.12 -4.30 -4.18
CA GLN A 212 14.88 -3.68 -5.26
C GLN A 212 14.60 -2.18 -5.43
N TRP A 213 13.41 -1.69 -5.07
CA TRP A 213 12.98 -0.35 -5.49
C TRP A 213 12.21 0.47 -4.46
N ILE A 214 11.51 -0.17 -3.50
CA ILE A 214 10.57 0.52 -2.61
C ILE A 214 11.09 0.47 -1.17
N PRO A 215 11.53 1.60 -0.58
CA PRO A 215 12.19 1.62 0.72
C PRO A 215 11.26 1.35 1.91
N TYR A 216 9.97 1.62 1.79
CA TYR A 216 9.02 1.51 2.88
C TYR A 216 7.82 0.63 2.55
N ASP A 217 7.35 -0.08 3.56
CA ASP A 217 6.20 -0.97 3.43
C ASP A 217 5.38 -1.04 4.72
N LEU A 218 4.09 -0.77 4.61
CA LEU A 218 3.15 -0.80 5.74
C LEU A 218 2.16 -1.97 5.64
N SER A 219 2.68 -3.17 5.37
CA SER A 219 1.85 -4.38 5.18
C SER A 219 1.68 -5.27 6.40
N ASN A 220 2.56 -5.15 7.40
CA ASN A 220 2.56 -6.07 8.54
C ASN A 220 1.26 -5.94 9.35
N MET A 221 0.55 -7.06 9.54
CA MET A 221 -0.68 -7.13 10.34
C MET A 221 -0.57 -8.12 11.52
N ALA A 222 0.65 -8.39 12.00
CA ALA A 222 0.90 -9.29 13.11
C ALA A 222 0.07 -8.92 14.34
N GLN A 223 -0.38 -9.90 15.10
CA GLN A 223 -0.94 -9.71 16.44
C GLN A 223 -0.16 -10.58 17.44
N ASP A 224 -0.23 -10.23 18.73
CA ASP A 224 0.41 -11.03 19.80
C ASP A 224 -0.17 -12.46 19.86
N ASP A 225 -1.45 -12.60 19.54
CA ASP A 225 -2.15 -13.88 19.46
C ASP A 225 -2.84 -14.02 18.09
N ASN A 226 -2.33 -14.95 17.29
CA ASN A 226 -2.86 -15.25 15.96
C ASN A 226 -3.65 -16.57 15.92
N ARG A 227 -3.93 -17.20 17.07
CA ARG A 227 -4.63 -18.51 17.11
C ARG A 227 -6.01 -18.46 16.47
N ALA A 228 -6.71 -17.33 16.60
CA ALA A 228 -7.99 -17.10 15.95
C ALA A 228 -7.92 -17.28 14.42
N LEU A 229 -6.77 -16.97 13.79
CA LEU A 229 -6.57 -17.15 12.34
C LEU A 229 -6.61 -18.62 11.90
N GLU A 230 -6.32 -19.58 12.78
CA GLU A 230 -6.41 -21.00 12.44
C GLU A 230 -7.86 -21.49 12.29
N GLY A 231 -8.82 -20.81 12.92
CA GLY A 231 -10.24 -21.06 12.74
C GLY A 231 -10.83 -20.44 11.47
N LEU A 232 -10.08 -19.56 10.80
CA LEU A 232 -10.55 -18.82 9.63
C LEU A 232 -10.09 -19.52 8.34
N THR A 233 -11.03 -20.00 7.53
CA THR A 233 -10.74 -20.74 6.29
C THR A 233 -9.78 -20.00 5.36
N ASP A 234 -9.88 -18.68 5.30
CA ASP A 234 -9.08 -17.77 4.47
C ASP A 234 -7.70 -17.44 5.06
N PHE A 235 -7.47 -17.59 6.37
CA PHE A 235 -6.17 -17.29 7.01
C PHE A 235 -5.44 -18.49 7.61
N ARG A 236 -6.11 -19.63 7.76
CA ARG A 236 -5.55 -20.87 8.30
C ARG A 236 -4.30 -21.28 7.54
N LYS A 237 -3.22 -21.65 8.24
CA LYS A 237 -1.91 -21.97 7.65
C LYS A 237 -1.31 -20.88 6.75
N GLY A 238 -1.70 -19.61 6.93
CA GLY A 238 -1.14 -18.49 6.16
C GLY A 238 -1.61 -18.42 4.70
N ARG A 239 -2.84 -18.87 4.41
CA ARG A 239 -3.41 -18.86 3.04
C ARG A 239 -3.43 -17.47 2.39
N SER A 240 -3.85 -16.44 3.13
CA SER A 240 -3.78 -15.03 2.71
C SER A 240 -2.54 -14.34 3.31
N GLY A 241 -2.68 -13.16 3.94
CA GLY A 241 -1.60 -12.51 4.68
C GLY A 241 -1.10 -13.36 5.85
N ASN A 242 0.21 -13.63 5.91
CA ASN A 242 0.83 -14.38 7.00
C ASN A 242 1.89 -13.52 7.70
N TRP A 243 1.58 -13.04 8.90
CA TRP A 243 2.46 -12.16 9.67
C TRP A 243 2.72 -12.72 11.07
N ARG A 244 2.54 -14.03 11.25
CA ARG A 244 2.56 -14.68 12.57
C ARG A 244 3.90 -14.56 13.29
N LYS A 245 4.99 -14.44 12.54
CA LYS A 245 6.35 -14.28 13.09
C LYS A 245 6.82 -12.82 13.14
N ALA A 246 6.04 -11.89 12.61
CA ALA A 246 6.45 -10.50 12.49
C ALA A 246 6.33 -9.72 13.80
N PRO A 247 7.19 -8.70 14.01
CA PRO A 247 7.06 -7.80 15.14
C PRO A 247 5.64 -7.24 15.27
N ALA A 248 5.03 -7.47 16.43
CA ALA A 248 3.69 -7.00 16.75
C ALA A 248 3.70 -5.79 17.71
N ASP A 249 4.86 -5.15 17.91
CA ASP A 249 5.08 -4.15 18.96
C ASP A 249 5.10 -2.70 18.46
N TRP A 250 4.72 -2.45 17.21
CA TRP A 250 4.76 -1.13 16.55
C TRP A 250 6.18 -0.60 16.28
N SER A 251 7.20 -1.46 16.36
CA SER A 251 8.49 -1.21 15.72
C SER A 251 8.40 -1.31 14.20
N VAL A 252 9.35 -0.68 13.52
CA VAL A 252 9.69 -0.98 12.12
C VAL A 252 10.92 -1.89 12.11
N TYR A 253 11.04 -2.75 11.11
CA TYR A 253 12.16 -3.68 11.00
C TYR A 253 12.60 -3.88 9.55
N HIS A 254 13.88 -4.20 9.37
CA HIS A 254 14.38 -4.75 8.12
C HIS A 254 13.99 -6.22 8.01
N PRO A 255 13.36 -6.70 6.92
CA PRO A 255 13.02 -8.11 6.79
C PRO A 255 14.25 -8.98 6.54
N SER A 256 14.10 -10.28 6.77
CA SER A 256 15.03 -11.29 6.25
C SER A 256 14.76 -11.53 4.77
N HIS A 257 15.84 -11.87 4.05
CA HIS A 257 15.78 -12.31 2.67
C HIS A 257 14.86 -13.52 2.50
N ASP A 258 14.95 -14.50 3.41
CA ASP A 258 14.26 -15.79 3.28
C ASP A 258 12.86 -15.81 3.91
N ASP A 259 12.61 -14.97 4.92
CA ASP A 259 11.32 -14.88 5.61
C ASP A 259 11.03 -13.41 5.96
N TYR A 260 10.21 -12.77 5.13
CA TYR A 260 9.82 -11.37 5.27
C TYR A 260 9.22 -11.05 6.64
N GLN A 261 8.70 -12.05 7.36
CA GLN A 261 8.14 -11.86 8.69
C GLN A 261 9.21 -11.69 9.77
N THR A 262 10.47 -12.04 9.52
CA THR A 262 11.51 -12.02 10.56
C THR A 262 12.46 -10.84 10.35
N PRO A 263 12.95 -10.20 11.42
CA PRO A 263 14.04 -9.23 11.30
C PRO A 263 15.27 -9.82 10.62
N GLY A 264 15.89 -9.05 9.72
CA GLY A 264 17.04 -9.45 8.93
C GLY A 264 17.83 -8.25 8.40
N GLN A 265 18.42 -8.42 7.21
CA GLN A 265 19.40 -7.48 6.63
C GLN A 265 18.99 -6.96 5.24
N CYS A 266 17.73 -7.13 4.84
CA CYS A 266 17.20 -6.43 3.67
C CYS A 266 17.24 -4.90 3.90
N ARG A 267 17.27 -4.12 2.83
CA ARG A 267 17.34 -2.66 2.88
C ARG A 267 16.01 -2.02 3.25
N ARG A 268 14.90 -2.62 2.81
CA ARG A 268 13.54 -2.11 3.04
C ARG A 268 13.18 -2.08 4.53
N TRP A 269 12.30 -1.18 4.92
CA TRP A 269 11.66 -1.19 6.25
C TRP A 269 10.21 -1.63 6.15
N ILE A 270 9.82 -2.56 7.03
CA ILE A 270 8.43 -3.00 7.21
C ILE A 270 7.88 -2.40 8.51
N GLY A 271 6.73 -1.74 8.40
CA GLY A 271 5.93 -1.24 9.50
C GLY A 271 4.58 -1.95 9.59
N ARG A 272 3.92 -1.80 10.74
CA ARG A 272 2.68 -2.51 11.08
C ARG A 272 1.45 -1.64 10.89
N ALA A 273 0.41 -2.16 10.25
CA ALA A 273 -0.93 -1.56 10.14
C ALA A 273 -2.04 -2.53 10.52
N LEU A 274 -3.00 -2.06 11.31
CA LEU A 274 -4.16 -2.82 11.76
C LEU A 274 -5.48 -2.22 11.27
N ASN A 275 -6.49 -3.07 11.13
CA ASN A 275 -7.78 -2.71 10.54
C ASN A 275 -8.76 -2.19 11.62
N PRO A 276 -9.28 -0.96 11.50
CA PRO A 276 -10.38 -0.50 12.32
C PRO A 276 -11.67 -1.23 11.92
N LEU A 277 -12.55 -1.50 12.90
CA LEU A 277 -13.89 -2.06 12.67
C LEU A 277 -13.90 -3.39 11.86
N ASN A 278 -12.84 -4.20 11.96
CA ASN A 278 -12.68 -5.45 11.21
C ASN A 278 -12.42 -6.64 12.13
N ARG A 279 -12.72 -7.86 11.67
CA ARG A 279 -12.50 -9.11 12.40
C ARG A 279 -11.04 -9.57 12.42
N VAL A 280 -10.26 -9.23 11.39
CA VAL A 280 -8.89 -9.74 11.20
C VAL A 280 -7.90 -8.58 11.37
N GLY A 281 -6.85 -8.80 12.17
CA GLY A 281 -5.86 -7.75 12.44
C GLY A 281 -6.50 -6.51 13.04
N ALA A 282 -7.45 -6.68 13.96
CA ALA A 282 -8.27 -5.59 14.47
C ALA A 282 -7.44 -4.57 15.27
N LEU A 283 -7.61 -3.28 14.96
CA LEU A 283 -7.09 -2.20 15.79
C LEU A 283 -8.02 -2.03 16.99
N THR A 284 -7.47 -2.17 18.20
CA THR A 284 -8.23 -2.09 19.45
C THR A 284 -7.62 -1.08 20.41
N ARG A 285 -8.35 -0.73 21.48
CA ARG A 285 -7.82 0.09 22.59
C ARG A 285 -6.50 -0.46 23.13
N ARG A 286 -6.41 -1.78 23.33
CA ARG A 286 -5.18 -2.45 23.80
C ARG A 286 -4.00 -2.20 22.85
N GLU A 287 -4.25 -2.24 21.55
CA GLU A 287 -3.20 -2.04 20.54
C GLU A 287 -2.75 -0.57 20.47
N VAL A 288 -3.67 0.39 20.60
CA VAL A 288 -3.33 1.81 20.73
C VAL A 288 -2.54 2.05 22.02
N GLU A 289 -2.98 1.49 23.15
CA GLU A 289 -2.27 1.57 24.43
C GLU A 289 -0.85 0.99 24.32
N LYS A 290 -0.67 -0.11 23.57
CA LYS A 290 0.65 -0.69 23.30
C LYS A 290 1.59 0.27 22.59
N ALA A 291 1.10 1.02 21.60
CA ALA A 291 1.88 2.05 20.91
C ALA A 291 2.27 3.19 21.87
N PHE A 292 1.34 3.69 22.68
CA PHE A 292 1.62 4.75 23.64
C PHE A 292 2.62 4.30 24.74
N ARG A 293 2.51 3.06 25.24
CA ARG A 293 3.52 2.48 26.16
C ARG A 293 4.90 2.40 25.55
N ARG A 294 4.99 2.05 24.27
CA ARG A 294 6.28 2.03 23.55
C ARG A 294 6.86 3.43 23.45
N ALA A 295 6.06 4.40 23.01
CA ALA A 295 6.48 5.78 22.89
C ALA A 295 6.86 6.41 24.25
N ASP A 296 6.18 6.10 25.36
CA ASP A 296 6.53 6.63 26.68
C ASP A 296 7.93 6.19 27.16
N LYS A 297 8.39 5.02 26.69
CA LYS A 297 9.77 4.54 26.87
C LYS A 297 10.80 5.25 25.99
N GLY A 298 10.38 6.22 25.18
CA GLY A 298 11.25 6.94 24.24
C GLY A 298 11.61 6.13 22.99
N LEU A 299 10.88 5.05 22.70
CA LEU A 299 11.16 4.19 21.55
C LEU A 299 10.40 4.68 20.31
N PRO A 300 11.04 4.68 19.12
CA PRO A 300 10.36 4.98 17.87
C PRO A 300 9.12 4.11 17.68
N THR A 301 7.98 4.75 17.39
CA THR A 301 6.67 4.10 17.34
C THR A 301 5.89 4.59 16.12
N LEU A 302 5.55 3.65 15.23
CA LEU A 302 4.69 3.87 14.07
C LEU A 302 3.44 3.01 14.22
N LEU A 303 2.28 3.65 14.39
CA LEU A 303 0.96 3.02 14.46
C LEU A 303 0.27 3.17 13.10
N GLY A 304 0.26 2.11 12.31
CA GLY A 304 -0.50 2.05 11.06
C GLY A 304 -1.97 1.69 11.28
N VAL A 305 -2.84 2.35 10.53
CA VAL A 305 -4.27 2.09 10.40
C VAL A 305 -4.53 1.72 8.95
N ALA A 306 -5.17 0.58 8.71
CA ALA A 306 -5.52 0.11 7.38
C ALA A 306 -6.97 0.46 7.03
N GLY A 307 -7.22 1.13 5.91
CA GLY A 307 -8.55 1.46 5.41
C GLY A 307 -8.79 0.92 3.99
N HIS A 308 -10.03 0.97 3.51
CA HIS A 308 -10.36 0.72 2.10
C HIS A 308 -11.33 1.78 1.61
N ASP A 309 -11.10 2.34 0.43
CA ASP A 309 -11.86 3.49 -0.06
C ASP A 309 -13.31 3.21 -0.46
N PHE A 310 -13.63 1.97 -0.80
CA PHE A 310 -15.01 1.55 -0.98
C PHE A 310 -15.78 1.38 0.35
N ARG A 311 -15.18 1.57 1.52
CA ARG A 311 -15.88 1.63 2.82
C ARG A 311 -16.00 3.08 3.29
N ASP A 312 -16.82 3.33 4.30
CA ASP A 312 -16.91 4.67 4.91
C ASP A 312 -15.68 4.94 5.80
N LEU A 313 -14.63 5.48 5.20
CA LEU A 313 -13.38 5.87 5.88
C LEU A 313 -13.64 6.89 7.00
N GLY A 314 -14.69 7.70 6.93
CA GLY A 314 -15.00 8.66 7.99
C GLY A 314 -15.36 7.96 9.31
N ARG A 315 -16.09 6.85 9.24
CA ARG A 315 -16.39 6.02 10.43
C ARG A 315 -15.14 5.37 11.01
N GLU A 316 -14.21 4.95 10.15
CA GLU A 316 -12.93 4.38 10.56
C GLU A 316 -12.09 5.45 11.28
N VAL A 317 -12.00 6.66 10.74
CA VAL A 317 -11.32 7.79 11.37
C VAL A 317 -11.92 8.12 12.74
N ASP A 318 -13.25 8.23 12.83
CA ASP A 318 -13.91 8.55 14.11
C ASP A 318 -13.72 7.45 15.16
N TYR A 319 -13.68 6.18 14.74
CA TYR A 319 -13.33 5.06 15.61
C TYR A 319 -11.89 5.17 16.14
N VAL A 320 -10.91 5.45 15.27
CA VAL A 320 -9.52 5.61 15.74
C VAL A 320 -9.40 6.81 16.69
N ARG A 321 -10.07 7.93 16.38
CA ARG A 321 -10.12 9.10 17.26
C ARG A 321 -10.72 8.77 18.62
N SER A 322 -11.75 7.92 18.70
CA SER A 322 -12.31 7.52 20.00
C SER A 322 -11.29 6.74 20.82
N LEU A 323 -10.56 5.80 20.20
CA LEU A 323 -9.48 5.07 20.87
C LEU A 323 -8.37 6.01 21.37
N LEU A 324 -7.99 7.01 20.57
CA LEU A 324 -6.98 8.00 20.95
C LEU A 324 -7.46 8.88 22.12
N ARG A 325 -8.72 9.33 22.11
CA ARG A 325 -9.30 10.11 23.22
C ARG A 325 -9.30 9.33 24.53
N GLU A 326 -9.50 8.02 24.47
CA GLU A 326 -9.47 7.14 25.66
C GLU A 326 -8.04 6.88 26.16
N VAL A 327 -7.09 6.67 25.25
CA VAL A 327 -5.72 6.24 25.62
C VAL A 327 -4.80 7.42 25.93
N ALA A 328 -4.80 8.47 25.10
CA ALA A 328 -3.81 9.55 25.21
C ALA A 328 -3.77 10.24 26.59
N PRO A 329 -4.89 10.48 27.30
CA PRO A 329 -4.86 11.10 28.63
C PRO A 329 -4.06 10.31 29.68
N ALA A 330 -3.94 8.98 29.52
CA ALA A 330 -3.15 8.13 30.42
C ALA A 330 -1.63 8.26 30.18
N TYR A 331 -1.21 8.91 29.10
CA TYR A 331 0.19 9.08 28.70
C TYR A 331 0.50 10.56 28.42
N PRO A 332 0.42 11.46 29.42
CA PRO A 332 0.49 12.91 29.21
C PRO A 332 1.82 13.42 28.62
N ARG A 333 2.89 12.62 28.73
CA ARG A 333 4.21 12.91 28.13
C ARG A 333 4.34 12.46 26.68
N VAL A 334 3.46 11.57 26.22
CA VAL A 334 3.48 11.05 24.86
C VAL A 334 2.66 11.94 23.97
N LYS A 335 3.28 12.42 22.89
CA LYS A 335 2.59 13.10 21.81
C LYS A 335 2.19 12.10 20.73
N PHE A 336 1.21 12.45 19.92
CA PHE A 336 0.90 11.75 18.68
C PHE A 336 0.78 12.73 17.53
N LYS A 337 1.07 12.27 16.32
CA LYS A 337 1.01 13.05 15.08
C LYS A 337 0.32 12.23 13.99
N TYR A 338 -0.63 12.83 13.26
CA TYR A 338 -1.13 12.24 12.02
C TYR A 338 -0.11 12.55 10.91
N ALA A 339 0.35 11.53 10.21
CA ALA A 339 1.50 11.68 9.33
C ALA A 339 1.29 11.02 7.96
N GLU A 340 1.93 11.64 6.97
CA GLU A 340 2.25 10.99 5.71
C GLU A 340 3.26 9.85 5.97
N GLU A 341 3.14 8.76 5.22
CA GLU A 341 3.84 7.50 5.49
C GLU A 341 5.37 7.62 5.37
N VAL A 342 5.88 8.29 4.34
CA VAL A 342 7.33 8.53 4.18
C VAL A 342 7.86 9.36 5.34
N GLU A 343 7.13 10.37 5.81
CA GLU A 343 7.49 11.13 7.02
C GLU A 343 7.55 10.22 8.25
N ALA A 344 6.54 9.37 8.45
CA ALA A 344 6.46 8.47 9.60
C ALA A 344 7.61 7.46 9.62
N PHE A 345 7.94 6.85 8.48
CA PHE A 345 9.09 5.93 8.39
C PHE A 345 10.42 6.64 8.61
N ARG A 346 10.63 7.82 8.02
CA ARG A 346 11.82 8.64 8.28
C ARG A 346 11.98 8.91 9.77
N ARG A 347 10.89 9.26 10.45
CA ARG A 347 10.91 9.48 11.90
C ARG A 347 11.23 8.20 12.67
N ALA A 348 10.58 7.09 12.31
CA ALA A 348 10.73 5.81 13.00
C ALA A 348 12.15 5.20 12.84
N THR A 349 12.81 5.51 11.73
CA THR A 349 14.15 4.99 11.38
C THR A 349 15.28 5.94 11.75
N GLY A 350 14.97 7.11 12.31
CA GLY A 350 15.97 8.10 12.70
C GLY A 350 16.62 8.83 11.51
N ALA A 351 15.93 8.92 10.38
CA ALA A 351 16.39 9.70 9.24
C ALA A 351 16.60 11.18 9.65
N PRO A 352 17.61 11.87 9.09
CA PRO A 352 17.85 13.25 9.44
C PRO A 352 16.70 14.15 8.98
N GLU A 353 16.36 15.18 9.79
CA GLU A 353 15.26 16.12 9.50
C GLU A 353 15.38 16.76 8.11
N ARG A 354 16.62 16.99 7.66
CA ARG A 354 16.92 17.44 6.31
C ARG A 354 17.90 16.48 5.64
N ILE A 355 17.48 15.89 4.53
CA ILE A 355 18.37 15.12 3.67
C ILE A 355 19.25 16.11 2.90
N LYS A 356 20.56 16.12 3.21
CA LYS A 356 21.53 17.05 2.61
C LYS A 356 21.78 16.76 1.13
N ASP A 357 21.87 15.48 0.79
CA ASP A 357 22.20 14.99 -0.55
C ASP A 357 21.08 14.11 -1.10
N PRO A 358 19.94 14.69 -1.51
CA PRO A 358 18.87 13.91 -2.13
C PRO A 358 19.37 13.26 -3.41
N LEU A 359 18.87 12.05 -3.67
CA LEU A 359 19.22 11.25 -4.83
C LEU A 359 19.06 12.08 -6.11
N LYS A 360 20.12 12.11 -6.90
CA LYS A 360 20.10 12.72 -8.22
C LYS A 360 20.80 11.78 -9.20
N LEU A 361 20.02 11.26 -10.14
CA LEU A 361 20.54 10.54 -11.28
C LEU A 361 20.80 11.52 -12.43
N GLU A 362 21.84 11.23 -13.20
CA GLU A 362 22.03 11.72 -14.55
C GLU A 362 21.80 10.55 -15.52
N VAL A 363 21.07 10.79 -16.60
CA VAL A 363 20.74 9.78 -17.61
C VAL A 363 21.22 10.29 -18.96
N LYS A 364 22.08 9.54 -19.64
CA LYS A 364 22.65 9.89 -20.94
C LYS A 364 22.34 8.83 -21.97
N LEU A 365 21.67 9.24 -23.05
CA LEU A 365 21.41 8.36 -24.19
C LEU A 365 22.47 8.62 -25.27
N ASN A 366 23.32 7.63 -25.53
CA ASN A 366 24.30 7.65 -26.60
C ASN A 366 23.66 7.00 -27.84
N ARG A 367 23.20 7.82 -28.79
CA ARG A 367 22.44 7.34 -29.97
C ARG A 367 23.30 6.64 -31.03
N ALA A 368 24.59 6.96 -31.10
CA ALA A 368 25.54 6.41 -32.07
C ALA A 368 26.96 6.43 -31.49
N PRO A 369 27.26 5.60 -30.48
CA PRO A 369 28.62 5.48 -29.98
C PRO A 369 29.54 4.89 -31.05
N GLU A 370 30.79 5.31 -31.07
CA GLU A 370 31.78 4.81 -32.02
C GLU A 370 32.13 3.35 -31.70
N GLY A 371 31.96 2.46 -32.68
CA GLY A 371 32.31 1.04 -32.56
C GLY A 371 31.38 0.20 -31.67
N ASP A 372 30.20 0.71 -31.29
CA ASP A 372 29.27 0.03 -30.39
C ASP A 372 27.80 0.28 -30.79
N VAL A 373 26.86 -0.37 -30.12
CA VAL A 373 25.41 -0.16 -30.28
C VAL A 373 24.92 1.02 -29.45
N PRO A 374 23.79 1.67 -29.82
CA PRO A 374 23.22 2.72 -29.00
C PRO A 374 22.99 2.23 -27.57
N ASN A 375 23.29 3.07 -26.58
CA ASN A 375 23.26 2.67 -25.18
C ASN A 375 22.84 3.82 -24.26
N LEU A 376 22.52 3.47 -23.01
CA LEU A 376 22.10 4.38 -21.96
C LEU A 376 23.09 4.28 -20.79
N ASP A 377 23.64 5.40 -20.34
CA ASP A 377 24.38 5.51 -19.09
C ASP A 377 23.51 6.15 -18.01
N ILE A 378 23.47 5.55 -16.82
CA ILE A 378 22.77 6.08 -15.65
C ILE A 378 23.77 6.24 -14.51
N ILE A 379 23.90 7.45 -13.99
CA ILE A 379 24.91 7.80 -12.99
C ILE A 379 24.26 8.44 -11.76
N ALA A 380 24.48 7.89 -10.58
CA ALA A 380 24.15 8.53 -9.31
C ALA A 380 25.14 9.66 -9.00
N ARG A 381 24.75 10.90 -9.28
CA ARG A 381 25.56 12.10 -9.02
C ARG A 381 25.53 12.57 -7.58
N ARG A 382 24.44 12.26 -6.87
CA ARG A 382 24.27 12.50 -5.43
C ARG A 382 23.38 11.43 -4.83
N GLY A 383 23.58 11.16 -3.53
CA GLY A 383 22.87 10.10 -2.83
C GLY A 383 23.26 8.70 -3.33
N ARG A 384 22.58 7.69 -2.81
CA ARG A 384 22.76 6.28 -3.22
C ARG A 384 21.41 5.71 -3.61
N VAL A 385 21.34 4.99 -4.73
CA VAL A 385 20.15 4.22 -5.09
C VAL A 385 19.84 3.21 -3.98
N PHE A 386 18.57 3.10 -3.64
CA PHE A 386 18.06 2.24 -2.57
C PHE A 386 18.49 0.79 -2.81
N GLY A 387 17.99 0.16 -3.87
CA GLY A 387 18.32 -1.21 -4.22
C GLY A 387 19.52 -1.33 -5.17
N PRO A 388 19.63 -2.46 -5.89
CA PRO A 388 20.80 -2.75 -6.72
C PRO A 388 20.87 -1.85 -7.97
N GLN A 389 19.73 -1.40 -8.49
CA GLN A 389 19.65 -0.64 -9.74
C GLN A 389 18.44 0.30 -9.74
N PRO A 390 18.49 1.40 -10.51
CA PRO A 390 17.29 2.14 -10.89
C PRO A 390 16.27 1.27 -11.62
N PHE A 391 15.00 1.68 -11.59
CA PHE A 391 13.97 1.07 -12.42
C PHE A 391 14.01 1.67 -13.83
N LEU A 392 14.23 0.82 -14.83
CA LEU A 392 14.14 1.18 -16.25
C LEU A 392 12.74 0.89 -16.78
N ALA A 393 12.10 1.89 -17.34
CA ALA A 393 10.82 1.80 -18.04
C ALA A 393 11.01 2.19 -19.51
N ILE A 394 10.51 1.38 -20.42
CA ILE A 394 10.62 1.64 -21.87
C ILE A 394 9.22 1.60 -22.47
N GLU A 395 8.89 2.62 -23.24
CA GLU A 395 7.73 2.60 -24.12
C GLU A 395 8.18 2.46 -25.56
N THR A 396 7.65 1.46 -26.26
CA THR A 396 7.93 1.23 -27.68
C THR A 396 7.02 2.07 -28.57
N LYS A 397 7.44 2.31 -29.82
CA LYS A 397 6.61 2.94 -30.86
C LYS A 397 5.34 2.14 -31.18
N SER A 398 5.35 0.84 -30.88
CA SER A 398 4.17 -0.04 -30.99
C SER A 398 3.21 0.04 -29.80
N GLY A 399 3.49 0.89 -28.80
CA GLY A 399 2.63 1.07 -27.62
C GLY A 399 2.79 0.02 -26.52
N ARG A 400 3.87 -0.77 -26.52
CA ARG A 400 4.21 -1.67 -25.40
C ARG A 400 4.97 -0.91 -24.33
N PHE A 401 4.76 -1.30 -23.08
CA PHE A 401 5.52 -0.82 -21.93
C PHE A 401 6.30 -1.97 -21.32
N ILE A 402 7.61 -1.81 -21.19
CA ILE A 402 8.55 -2.89 -20.88
C ILE A 402 9.46 -2.41 -19.75
N HIS A 403 9.65 -3.24 -18.75
CA HIS A 403 10.74 -3.11 -17.79
C HIS A 403 11.87 -4.05 -18.22
N ASP A 404 13.11 -3.60 -18.06
CA ASP A 404 14.29 -4.44 -18.27
C ASP A 404 15.37 -4.13 -17.21
N ASN A 405 16.35 -5.01 -17.09
CA ASN A 405 17.47 -4.87 -16.15
C ASN A 405 18.60 -4.05 -16.76
N LEU A 406 19.33 -3.39 -15.88
CA LEU A 406 20.55 -2.67 -16.19
C LEU A 406 21.77 -3.54 -15.86
N ASP A 407 22.86 -3.30 -16.58
CA ASP A 407 24.16 -3.85 -16.25
C ASP A 407 24.92 -2.91 -15.31
N PHE A 408 25.70 -3.48 -14.40
CA PHE A 408 26.56 -2.71 -13.52
C PHE A 408 27.76 -2.14 -14.29
N GLY A 409 28.03 -0.85 -14.11
CA GLY A 409 29.29 -0.27 -14.54
C GLY A 409 30.44 -0.62 -13.59
N GLU A 410 31.66 -0.27 -13.99
CA GLU A 410 32.88 -0.54 -13.20
C GLU A 410 32.94 0.24 -11.86
N LYS A 411 32.07 1.24 -11.68
CA LYS A 411 32.03 2.09 -10.49
C LYS A 411 30.66 1.99 -9.81
N ASP A 412 30.67 2.03 -8.49
CA ASP A 412 29.44 2.15 -7.71
C ASP A 412 28.63 3.36 -8.17
N GLY A 413 27.33 3.14 -8.39
CA GLY A 413 26.42 4.20 -8.84
C GLY A 413 26.45 4.46 -10.34
N LEU A 414 27.05 3.58 -11.15
CA LEU A 414 27.00 3.60 -12.61
C LEU A 414 26.29 2.35 -13.12
N TRP A 415 25.36 2.53 -14.05
CA TRP A 415 24.65 1.45 -14.73
C TRP A 415 24.54 1.72 -16.22
N HIS A 416 24.46 0.65 -17.00
CA HIS A 416 24.38 0.70 -18.45
C HIS A 416 23.17 -0.09 -18.97
N TYR A 417 22.68 0.28 -20.15
CA TYR A 417 21.73 -0.52 -20.92
C TYR A 417 22.04 -0.42 -22.41
N ALA A 418 22.19 -1.56 -23.09
CA ALA A 418 22.50 -1.63 -24.51
C ALA A 418 21.24 -1.90 -25.34
N PHE A 419 20.97 -1.04 -26.33
CA PHE A 419 19.87 -1.21 -27.28
C PHE A 419 20.28 -2.12 -28.44
N HIS A 420 20.51 -3.41 -28.13
CA HIS A 420 20.98 -4.43 -29.06
C HIS A 420 19.82 -5.08 -29.84
N SER A 421 20.14 -5.77 -30.95
CA SER A 421 19.14 -6.50 -31.75
C SER A 421 18.50 -7.68 -31.00
N ASP A 422 19.21 -8.25 -30.04
CA ASP A 422 18.75 -9.39 -29.23
C ASP A 422 17.88 -8.96 -28.03
N THR A 423 17.89 -7.67 -27.69
CA THR A 423 17.07 -7.10 -26.61
C THR A 423 15.98 -6.20 -27.21
N LEU A 424 16.26 -4.90 -27.36
CA LEU A 424 15.35 -3.92 -27.91
C LEU A 424 16.12 -2.85 -28.69
N PRO A 425 16.04 -2.84 -30.04
CA PRO A 425 16.68 -1.82 -30.87
C PRO A 425 16.18 -0.40 -30.55
N LEU A 426 17.08 0.58 -30.48
CA LEU A 426 16.73 1.97 -30.16
C LEU A 426 15.67 2.55 -31.13
N LYS A 427 15.70 2.11 -32.39
CA LYS A 427 14.74 2.55 -33.43
C LYS A 427 13.28 2.22 -33.10
N ASP A 428 13.02 1.24 -32.23
CA ASP A 428 11.68 0.80 -31.85
C ASP A 428 11.16 1.51 -30.60
N ILE A 429 11.99 2.38 -30.00
CA ILE A 429 11.71 3.04 -28.72
C ILE A 429 11.11 4.42 -28.95
N ARG A 430 10.06 4.73 -28.18
CA ARG A 430 9.41 6.05 -28.14
C ARG A 430 9.93 6.87 -26.97
N ARG A 431 9.85 6.33 -25.75
CA ARG A 431 10.26 7.01 -24.51
C ARG A 431 11.00 6.06 -23.59
N ILE A 432 11.94 6.61 -22.83
CA ILE A 432 12.69 5.91 -21.77
C ILE A 432 12.44 6.64 -20.45
N GLY A 433 11.96 5.94 -19.45
CA GLY A 433 11.85 6.40 -18.07
C GLY A 433 12.89 5.72 -17.19
N VAL A 434 13.56 6.49 -16.34
CA VAL A 434 14.46 5.98 -15.30
C VAL A 434 14.04 6.58 -13.97
N ALA A 435 13.79 5.74 -12.98
CA ALA A 435 13.39 6.19 -11.65
C ALA A 435 14.08 5.40 -10.55
N ALA A 436 14.41 6.07 -9.44
CA ALA A 436 14.97 5.42 -8.26
C ALA A 436 14.64 6.22 -7.00
N ASN A 437 14.62 5.51 -5.87
CA ASN A 437 14.62 6.09 -4.54
C ASN A 437 15.98 5.89 -3.86
N ASP A 438 16.28 6.65 -2.81
CA ASP A 438 17.28 6.28 -1.81
C ASP A 438 16.63 5.62 -0.57
N ALA A 439 17.45 5.25 0.42
CA ALA A 439 16.98 4.67 1.68
C ALA A 439 16.05 5.59 2.50
N TYR A 440 16.03 6.89 2.20
CA TYR A 440 15.15 7.86 2.84
C TYR A 440 13.93 8.17 1.97
N ALA A 441 13.71 7.50 0.85
CA ALA A 441 12.69 7.82 -0.14
C ALA A 441 12.78 9.24 -0.75
N THR A 442 13.99 9.82 -0.82
CA THR A 442 14.24 10.87 -1.81
C THR A 442 14.34 10.21 -3.19
N GLN A 443 13.89 10.91 -4.23
CA GLN A 443 13.62 10.31 -5.52
C GLN A 443 14.28 11.10 -6.65
N SER A 444 14.81 10.37 -7.62
CA SER A 444 15.19 10.90 -8.92
C SER A 444 14.39 10.17 -9.99
N LEU A 445 13.76 10.94 -10.88
CA LEU A 445 13.00 10.43 -12.01
C LEU A 445 13.34 11.26 -13.25
N THR A 446 13.52 10.61 -14.39
CA THR A 446 13.75 11.26 -15.67
C THR A 446 13.04 10.48 -16.76
N VAL A 447 12.39 11.20 -17.68
CA VAL A 447 11.79 10.62 -18.88
C VAL A 447 12.42 11.31 -20.09
N LEU A 448 12.91 10.52 -21.03
CA LEU A 448 13.52 10.97 -22.27
C LEU A 448 12.62 10.58 -23.44
N ASP A 449 12.39 11.52 -24.35
CA ASP A 449 11.85 11.22 -25.68
C ASP A 449 12.99 10.77 -26.60
N VAL A 450 12.80 9.62 -27.23
CA VAL A 450 13.78 9.01 -28.16
C VAL A 450 13.47 9.38 -29.61
N ALA A 451 12.29 9.96 -29.86
CA ALA A 451 11.89 10.49 -31.15
C ALA A 451 12.99 11.32 -31.81
#